data_AF-A0A8C6UFB2-F1
#
_entry.id   AF-A0A8C6UFB2-F1
#
_cell.length_a   1.000
_cell.length_b   1.000
_cell.length_c   1.000
_cell.angle_alpha   90.00
_cell.angle_beta   90.00
_cell.angle_gamma   90.00
#
_symmetry.space_group_name_H-M   'P 1'
#
loop_
_entity.id
_entity.type
_entity.pdbx_description
1 polymer ?
#
loop_
_entity_poly.entity_id
_entity_poly.type
_entity_poly.pdbx_seq_one_letter_code
_entity_poly.pdbx_strand_id
1 'polypeptide(L)'
;MCRAHCRHKKIIDAIQQDLKARDDSFVVDLKKQTEELQLMLERMMEQDNTLTKAYREELEQWKETVHNEEETKRTEDQTVWEKCMKTLLDTEVEKLLKRQRAVEEFDTEIYHMIFKEYDNHDIIRNQKFEDFQNLELEIHQIETERIFIEHKIKKQKADNAKLKADESQLKAKISSFKSELTKLWVNEQTDKRRKEQQPMEQHLKELNRKSQDYERLQKKILHYVLSNTITFENMWLILDAESKELMERALYVDSTIYKEVLRMPWEPPTLSLADPGSMWEGRCAVSQASQCSQDPAIATHTDADIEGFYSEGEAEVGSTAEDGIVVTPRTVKKLMELICDEAGFLLEVKIVKLLDTLDEKERTQVKMGYLFNTLGIEEKDVPKLVSYLYKFGQPSSKDSEDVEKTGPSDSSDEAESRSSTTDTSDLIDRNDILHALICFLDQQGSNTNIADQWSVQSVEVHDMSKEEAYWESKWNVITPDKLKIWDVTNENLKRHRAVLSEISELNLEVQSLQQENTELQMVCMLLQQVCMDQPLSLSPDVTQIDME
;
A
#
# COMPACT_ATOMS: atom_id res chain seq x y z
N MET A 1 -145.17 35.83 12.17
CA MET A 1 -143.82 35.81 11.54
C MET A 1 -142.71 36.30 12.48
N CYS A 2 -142.84 37.40 13.22
CA CYS A 2 -141.71 37.96 14.00
C CYS A 2 -141.16 37.09 15.16
N ARG A 3 -141.96 36.29 15.89
CA ARG A 3 -141.46 35.47 17.02
C ARG A 3 -140.58 34.29 16.60
N ALA A 4 -140.83 33.70 15.42
CA ALA A 4 -140.02 32.61 14.89
C ALA A 4 -138.65 33.14 14.42
N HIS A 5 -138.63 34.29 13.75
CA HIS A 5 -137.40 34.94 13.31
C HIS A 5 -136.48 35.33 14.50
N CYS A 6 -137.05 35.79 15.62
CA CYS A 6 -136.28 36.03 16.84
C CYS A 6 -135.69 34.75 17.49
N ARG A 7 -136.36 33.59 17.38
CA ARG A 7 -135.81 32.32 17.91
C ARG A 7 -134.70 31.77 17.03
N HIS A 8 -134.88 31.82 15.70
CA HIS A 8 -133.83 31.44 14.76
C HIS A 8 -132.60 32.33 14.93
N LYS A 9 -132.77 33.64 15.08
CA LYS A 9 -131.66 34.57 15.35
C LYS A 9 -130.92 34.22 16.65
N LYS A 10 -131.62 33.93 17.74
CA LYS A 10 -130.99 33.50 19.01
C LYS A 10 -130.21 32.18 18.89
N ILE A 11 -130.71 31.22 18.10
CA ILE A 11 -130.01 29.94 17.88
C ILE A 11 -128.79 30.16 16.99
N ILE A 12 -128.90 31.00 15.95
CA ILE A 12 -127.75 31.38 15.11
C ILE A 12 -126.69 32.09 15.96
N ASP A 13 -127.08 33.04 16.81
CA ASP A 13 -126.16 33.76 17.70
C ASP A 13 -125.48 32.78 18.71
N ALA A 14 -126.22 31.81 19.25
CA ALA A 14 -125.67 30.80 20.15
C ALA A 14 -124.70 29.83 19.44
N ILE A 15 -125.04 29.37 18.24
CA ILE A 15 -124.15 28.54 17.42
C ILE A 15 -122.91 29.34 17.03
N GLN A 16 -123.05 30.61 16.66
CA GLN A 16 -121.92 31.49 16.35
C GLN A 16 -121.03 31.71 17.58
N GLN A 17 -121.61 31.83 18.77
CA GLN A 17 -120.86 31.96 20.02
C GLN A 17 -120.12 30.67 20.37
N ASP A 18 -120.75 29.50 20.22
CA ASP A 18 -120.13 28.21 20.47
C ASP A 18 -119.02 27.89 19.45
N LEU A 19 -119.25 28.24 18.19
CA LEU A 19 -118.27 28.07 17.10
C LEU A 19 -117.06 28.98 17.36
N LYS A 20 -117.30 30.25 17.74
CA LYS A 20 -116.25 31.16 18.16
C LYS A 20 -115.49 30.67 19.41
N ALA A 21 -116.19 30.15 20.42
CA ALA A 21 -115.55 29.62 21.62
C ALA A 21 -114.68 28.38 21.32
N ARG A 22 -115.12 27.53 20.39
CA ARG A 22 -114.33 26.38 19.91
C ARG A 22 -113.13 26.81 19.08
N ASP A 23 -113.29 27.76 18.17
CA ASP A 23 -112.19 28.35 17.41
C ASP A 23 -111.17 29.01 18.33
N ASP A 24 -111.63 29.79 19.33
CA ASP A 24 -110.78 30.39 20.36
C ASP A 24 -110.03 29.31 21.17
N SER A 25 -110.70 28.22 21.56
CA SER A 25 -110.05 27.10 22.26
C SER A 25 -109.03 26.36 21.39
N PHE A 26 -109.32 26.16 20.10
CA PHE A 26 -108.42 25.52 19.15
C PHE A 26 -107.17 26.36 18.91
N VAL A 27 -107.32 27.69 18.80
CA VAL A 27 -106.18 28.61 18.71
C VAL A 27 -105.32 28.58 19.98
N VAL A 28 -105.93 28.46 21.16
CA VAL A 28 -105.20 28.31 22.43
C VAL A 28 -104.45 26.98 22.47
N ASP A 29 -105.08 25.88 22.07
CA ASP A 29 -104.44 24.56 22.02
C ASP A 29 -103.27 24.53 21.02
N LEU A 30 -103.42 25.15 19.84
CA LEU A 30 -102.32 25.28 18.87
C LEU A 30 -101.14 26.09 19.43
N LYS A 31 -101.42 27.17 20.17
CA LYS A 31 -100.36 27.95 20.84
C LYS A 31 -99.64 27.12 21.88
N LYS A 32 -100.39 26.38 22.70
CA LYS A 32 -99.81 25.48 23.71
C LYS A 32 -98.95 24.38 23.07
N GLN A 33 -99.43 23.75 21.99
CA GLN A 33 -98.63 22.77 21.23
C GLN A 33 -97.35 23.39 20.64
N THR A 34 -97.44 24.63 20.14
CA THR A 34 -96.27 25.36 19.62
C THR A 34 -95.25 25.64 20.73
N GLU A 35 -95.71 26.06 21.90
CA GLU A 35 -94.87 26.29 23.09
C GLU A 35 -94.21 25.00 23.58
N GLU A 36 -94.94 23.87 23.60
CA GLU A 36 -94.40 22.55 23.95
C GLU A 36 -93.31 22.09 22.97
N LEU A 37 -93.52 22.29 21.66
CA LEU A 37 -92.52 21.99 20.63
C LEU A 37 -91.28 22.90 20.76
N GLN A 38 -91.47 24.19 21.06
CA GLN A 38 -90.35 25.11 21.31
C GLN A 38 -89.52 24.68 22.51
N LEU A 39 -90.15 24.33 23.63
CA LEU A 39 -89.45 23.81 24.81
C LEU A 39 -88.73 22.48 24.53
N MET A 40 -89.29 21.61 23.69
CA MET A 40 -88.63 20.37 23.28
C MET A 40 -87.39 20.66 22.42
N LEU A 41 -87.50 21.59 21.46
CA LEU A 41 -86.36 22.03 20.65
C LEU A 41 -85.27 22.67 21.50
N GLU A 42 -85.62 23.52 22.46
CA GLU A 42 -84.66 24.13 23.38
C GLU A 42 -83.92 23.08 24.21
N ARG A 43 -84.63 22.08 24.75
CA ARG A 43 -84.00 20.96 25.48
C ARG A 43 -83.10 20.12 24.58
N MET A 44 -83.54 19.83 23.36
CA MET A 44 -82.75 19.05 22.41
C MET A 44 -81.48 19.81 21.99
N MET A 45 -81.60 21.12 21.77
CA MET A 45 -80.45 22.00 21.53
C MET A 45 -79.51 22.05 22.74
N GLU A 46 -80.03 22.10 23.96
CA GLU A 46 -79.21 22.08 25.17
C GLU A 46 -78.49 20.74 25.32
N GLN A 47 -79.17 19.62 25.06
CA GLN A 47 -78.55 18.29 25.02
C GLN A 47 -77.45 18.21 23.96
N ASP A 48 -77.71 18.65 22.73
CA ASP A 48 -76.72 18.70 21.65
C ASP A 48 -75.51 19.58 22.02
N ASN A 49 -75.75 20.73 22.65
CA ASN A 49 -74.69 21.60 23.14
C ASN A 49 -73.85 20.95 24.25
N THR A 50 -74.48 20.26 25.21
CA THR A 50 -73.76 19.54 26.27
C THR A 50 -72.92 18.41 25.71
N LEU A 51 -73.45 17.65 24.75
CA LEU A 51 -72.74 16.56 24.10
C LEU A 51 -71.57 17.08 23.26
N THR A 52 -71.80 18.13 22.46
CA THR A 52 -70.76 18.77 21.66
C THR A 52 -69.66 19.36 22.56
N LYS A 53 -70.02 19.90 23.73
CA LYS A 53 -69.05 20.36 24.72
C LYS A 53 -68.23 19.22 25.31
N ALA A 54 -68.87 18.11 25.69
CA ALA A 54 -68.16 16.93 26.18
C ALA A 54 -67.18 16.37 25.14
N TYR A 55 -67.59 16.24 23.87
CA TYR A 55 -66.68 15.79 22.81
C TYR A 55 -65.50 16.73 22.58
N ARG A 56 -65.71 18.05 22.69
CA ARG A 56 -64.60 19.01 22.62
C ARG A 56 -63.62 18.85 23.78
N GLU A 57 -64.11 18.61 24.98
CA GLU A 57 -63.28 18.38 26.17
C GLU A 57 -62.49 17.06 26.06
N GLU A 58 -63.11 15.97 25.60
CA GLU A 58 -62.43 14.69 25.34
C GLU A 58 -61.35 14.82 24.26
N LEU A 59 -61.63 15.57 23.19
CA LEU A 59 -60.64 15.84 22.14
C LEU A 59 -59.46 16.66 22.68
N GLU A 60 -59.71 17.63 23.57
CA GLU A 60 -58.65 18.42 24.16
C GLU A 60 -57.79 17.59 25.12
N GLN A 61 -58.41 16.73 25.93
CA GLN A 61 -57.70 15.76 26.76
C GLN A 61 -56.84 14.82 25.91
N TRP A 62 -57.37 14.30 24.80
CA TRP A 62 -56.60 13.47 23.87
C TRP A 62 -55.42 14.20 23.24
N LYS A 63 -55.56 15.48 22.89
CA LYS A 63 -54.42 16.27 22.39
C LYS A 63 -53.37 16.46 23.47
N GLU A 64 -53.79 16.75 24.70
CA GLU A 64 -52.87 16.93 25.83
C GLU A 64 -52.11 15.63 26.15
N THR A 65 -52.78 14.48 26.13
CA THR A 65 -52.12 13.18 26.33
C THR A 65 -51.12 12.88 25.21
N VAL A 66 -51.50 13.07 23.94
CA VAL A 66 -50.59 12.88 22.80
C VAL A 66 -49.40 13.83 22.88
N HIS A 67 -49.65 15.11 23.19
CA HIS A 67 -48.57 16.09 23.36
C HIS A 67 -47.61 15.68 24.45
N ASN A 68 -48.12 15.28 25.62
CA ASN A 68 -47.29 14.79 26.73
C ASN A 68 -46.49 13.55 26.33
N GLU A 69 -47.07 12.59 25.61
CA GLU A 69 -46.36 11.40 25.11
C GLU A 69 -45.23 11.75 24.12
N GLU A 70 -45.46 12.73 23.25
CA GLU A 70 -44.44 13.26 22.35
C GLU A 70 -43.32 13.97 23.11
N GLU A 71 -43.65 14.76 24.13
CA GLU A 71 -42.66 15.40 24.99
C GLU A 71 -41.84 14.36 25.75
N THR A 72 -42.47 13.35 26.35
CA THR A 72 -41.75 12.28 27.06
C THR A 72 -40.81 11.55 26.12
N LYS A 73 -41.27 11.15 24.92
CA LYS A 73 -40.39 10.51 23.91
C LYS A 73 -39.24 11.40 23.49
N ARG A 74 -39.49 12.70 23.28
CA ARG A 74 -38.44 13.68 22.94
C ARG A 74 -37.40 13.78 24.05
N THR A 75 -37.83 13.80 25.31
CA THR A 75 -36.89 13.83 26.44
C THR A 75 -36.11 12.52 26.60
N GLU A 76 -36.76 11.36 26.37
CA GLU A 76 -36.09 10.06 26.36
C GLU A 76 -35.01 10.01 25.27
N ASP A 77 -35.36 10.37 24.03
CA ASP A 77 -34.41 10.42 22.90
C ASP A 77 -33.26 11.41 23.18
N GLN A 78 -33.56 12.58 23.75
CA GLN A 78 -32.53 13.55 24.15
C GLN A 78 -31.59 12.97 25.21
N THR A 79 -32.11 12.32 26.26
CA THR A 79 -31.27 11.74 27.32
C THR A 79 -30.43 10.56 26.81
N VAL A 80 -30.97 9.73 25.90
CA VAL A 80 -30.23 8.66 25.25
C VAL A 80 -29.10 9.23 24.39
N TRP A 81 -29.38 10.28 23.62
CA TRP A 81 -28.38 10.97 22.81
C TRP A 81 -27.29 11.61 23.69
N GLU A 82 -27.66 12.33 24.75
CA GLU A 82 -26.72 12.94 25.69
C GLU A 82 -25.83 11.89 26.36
N LYS A 83 -26.41 10.76 26.78
CA LYS A 83 -25.66 9.64 27.38
C LYS A 83 -24.71 9.01 26.36
N CYS A 84 -25.16 8.78 25.14
CA CYS A 84 -24.34 8.23 24.06
C CYS A 84 -23.15 9.16 23.74
N MET A 85 -23.43 10.46 23.57
CA MET A 85 -22.40 11.47 23.33
C MET A 85 -21.40 11.54 24.48
N LYS A 86 -21.88 11.52 25.73
CA LYS A 86 -21.02 11.47 26.91
C LYS A 86 -20.12 10.24 26.92
N THR A 87 -20.66 9.05 26.65
CA THR A 87 -19.85 7.83 26.59
C THR A 87 -18.80 7.89 25.48
N LEU A 88 -19.12 8.46 24.32
CA LEU A 88 -18.16 8.64 23.23
C LEU A 88 -17.03 9.56 23.66
N LEU A 89 -17.35 10.73 24.25
CA LEU A 89 -16.36 11.67 24.76
C LEU A 89 -15.49 11.05 25.86
N ASP A 90 -16.09 10.33 26.81
CA ASP A 90 -15.35 9.66 27.89
C ASP A 90 -14.38 8.61 27.33
N THR A 91 -14.80 7.81 26.34
CA THR A 91 -13.90 6.82 25.70
C THR A 91 -12.77 7.49 24.92
N GLU A 92 -13.02 8.63 24.28
CA GLU A 92 -11.99 9.35 23.54
C GLU A 92 -10.98 10.02 24.50
N VAL A 93 -11.45 10.61 25.59
CA VAL A 93 -10.61 11.11 26.67
C VAL A 93 -9.75 9.99 27.26
N GLU A 94 -10.31 8.79 27.46
CA GLU A 94 -9.54 7.66 27.97
C GLU A 94 -8.44 7.21 27.00
N LYS A 95 -8.71 7.18 25.69
CA LYS A 95 -7.69 6.90 24.66
C LYS A 95 -6.59 7.96 24.68
N LEU A 96 -6.96 9.24 24.77
CA LEU A 96 -6.01 10.34 24.85
C LEU A 96 -5.15 10.25 26.11
N LEU A 97 -5.74 9.92 27.27
CA LEU A 97 -5.00 9.70 28.51
C LEU A 97 -4.06 8.49 28.43
N LYS A 98 -4.46 7.40 27.76
CA LYS A 98 -3.57 6.26 27.49
C LYS A 98 -2.39 6.68 26.62
N ARG A 99 -2.63 7.46 25.57
CA ARG A 99 -1.57 8.01 24.71
C ARG A 99 -0.65 8.94 25.48
N GLN A 100 -1.20 9.82 26.31
CA GLN A 100 -0.41 10.73 27.14
C GLN A 100 0.51 9.97 28.10
N ARG A 101 -0.01 8.96 28.82
CA ARG A 101 0.82 8.12 29.70
C ARG A 101 1.94 7.41 28.96
N ALA A 102 1.66 6.86 27.78
CA ALA A 102 2.71 6.21 26.96
C ALA A 102 3.80 7.21 26.53
N VAL A 103 3.43 8.45 26.19
CA VAL A 103 4.40 9.52 25.89
C VAL A 103 5.22 9.88 27.13
N GLU A 104 4.59 10.03 28.29
CA GLU A 104 5.29 10.30 29.55
C GLU A 104 6.28 9.17 29.91
N GLU A 105 5.90 7.90 29.69
CA GLU A 105 6.79 6.74 29.86
C GLU A 105 7.98 6.82 28.90
N PHE A 106 7.75 7.11 27.61
CA PHE A 106 8.84 7.29 26.64
C PHE A 106 9.76 8.45 27.02
N ASP A 107 9.21 9.58 27.49
CA ASP A 107 10.00 10.72 27.94
C ASP A 107 10.89 10.32 29.13
N THR A 108 10.35 9.58 30.12
CA THR A 108 11.15 9.10 31.25
C THR A 108 12.28 8.15 30.83
N GLU A 109 12.04 7.26 29.85
CA GLU A 109 13.08 6.37 29.32
C GLU A 109 14.15 7.15 28.56
N ILE A 110 13.75 8.16 27.78
CA ILE A 110 14.69 9.06 27.10
C ILE A 110 15.56 9.79 28.14
N TYR A 111 14.97 10.36 29.19
CA TYR A 111 15.73 11.02 30.25
C TYR A 111 16.67 10.05 30.97
N HIS A 112 16.21 8.84 31.27
CA HIS A 112 17.03 7.79 31.89
C HIS A 112 18.22 7.41 30.99
N MET A 113 17.98 7.22 29.69
CA MET A 113 19.04 6.90 28.73
C MET A 113 20.04 8.05 28.56
N ILE A 114 19.57 9.30 28.47
CA ILE A 114 20.43 10.49 28.43
C ILE A 114 21.32 10.57 29.67
N PHE A 115 20.74 10.36 30.85
CA PHE A 115 21.48 10.41 32.11
C PHE A 115 22.51 9.27 32.20
N LYS A 116 22.14 8.06 31.80
CA LYS A 116 23.05 6.92 31.74
C LYS A 116 24.21 7.15 30.77
N GLU A 117 23.95 7.73 29.61
CA GLU A 117 25.01 8.09 28.65
C GLU A 117 25.92 9.21 29.20
N TYR A 118 25.37 10.17 29.93
CA TYR A 118 26.15 11.20 30.62
C TYR A 118 27.06 10.60 31.70
N ASP A 119 26.53 9.74 32.56
CA ASP A 119 27.29 9.04 33.59
C ASP A 119 28.39 8.15 32.97
N ASN A 120 28.07 7.42 31.90
CA ASN A 120 29.05 6.61 31.17
C ASN A 120 30.18 7.48 30.58
N HIS A 121 29.83 8.61 29.95
CA HIS A 121 30.81 9.54 29.43
C HIS A 121 31.72 10.09 30.55
N ASP A 122 31.15 10.38 31.72
CA ASP A 122 31.87 10.87 32.88
C ASP A 122 32.81 9.82 33.47
N ILE A 123 32.37 8.57 33.56
CA ILE A 123 33.22 7.44 33.96
C ILE A 123 34.38 7.27 32.97
N ILE A 124 34.11 7.24 31.66
CA ILE A 124 35.15 7.08 30.63
C ILE A 124 36.14 8.25 30.66
N ARG A 125 35.65 9.48 30.82
CA ARG A 125 36.48 10.68 30.94
C ARG A 125 37.39 10.61 32.17
N ASN A 126 36.86 10.20 33.30
CA ASN A 126 37.64 10.05 34.54
C ASN A 126 38.67 8.92 34.43
N GLN A 127 38.32 7.78 33.82
CA GLN A 127 39.26 6.69 33.55
C GLN A 127 40.41 7.16 32.65
N LYS A 128 40.11 7.87 31.55
CA LYS A 128 41.15 8.43 30.68
C LYS A 128 42.03 9.45 31.39
N PHE A 129 41.48 10.22 32.33
CA PHE A 129 42.24 11.17 33.13
C PHE A 129 43.17 10.46 34.12
N GLU A 130 42.71 9.36 34.75
CA GLU A 130 43.54 8.51 35.61
C GLU A 130 44.67 7.84 34.81
N ASP A 131 44.35 7.26 33.64
CA ASP A 131 45.35 6.69 32.73
C ASP A 131 46.40 7.73 32.30
N PHE A 132 45.96 8.96 32.02
CA PHE A 132 46.85 10.06 31.69
C PHE A 132 47.79 10.42 32.84
N GLN A 133 47.28 10.51 34.08
CA GLN A 133 48.12 10.75 35.25
C GLN A 133 49.13 9.62 35.50
N ASN A 134 48.70 8.37 35.32
CA ASN A 134 49.59 7.20 35.46
C ASN A 134 50.72 7.23 34.43
N LEU A 135 50.41 7.58 33.17
CA LEU A 135 51.41 7.76 32.13
C LEU A 135 52.38 8.92 32.43
N GLU A 136 51.89 10.04 32.96
CA GLU A 136 52.76 11.15 33.40
C GLU A 136 53.72 10.69 34.52
N LEU A 137 53.23 9.93 35.49
CA LEU A 137 54.07 9.36 36.54
C LEU A 137 55.12 8.39 36.00
N GLU A 138 54.75 7.52 35.05
CA GLU A 138 55.68 6.59 34.40
C GLU A 138 56.75 7.34 33.59
N ILE A 139 56.37 8.39 32.85
CA ILE A 139 57.31 9.26 32.13
C ILE A 139 58.28 9.91 33.11
N HIS A 140 57.79 10.45 34.23
CA HIS A 140 58.65 11.02 35.27
C HIS A 140 59.60 9.98 35.87
N GLN A 141 59.14 8.74 36.08
CA GLN A 141 59.99 7.67 36.57
C GLN A 141 61.10 7.31 35.57
N ILE A 142 60.75 7.12 34.29
CA ILE A 142 61.72 6.86 33.21
C ILE A 142 62.74 7.99 33.10
N GLU A 143 62.30 9.25 33.25
CA GLU A 143 63.18 10.42 33.23
C GLU A 143 64.20 10.38 34.39
N THR A 144 63.76 10.05 35.61
CA THR A 144 64.68 9.91 36.76
C THR A 144 65.68 8.76 36.56
N GLU A 145 65.22 7.63 36.02
CA GLU A 145 66.06 6.48 35.70
C GLU A 145 67.08 6.83 34.60
N ARG A 146 66.67 7.58 33.58
CA ARG A 146 67.55 8.09 32.52
C ARG A 146 68.67 8.94 33.10
N ILE A 147 68.35 9.91 33.95
CA ILE A 147 69.35 10.77 34.62
C ILE A 147 70.32 9.93 35.45
N PHE A 148 69.80 8.94 36.18
CA PHE A 148 70.62 8.03 36.98
C PHE A 148 71.60 7.21 36.12
N ILE A 149 71.12 6.63 35.02
CA ILE A 149 71.95 5.89 34.08
C ILE A 149 72.99 6.81 33.44
N GLU A 150 72.62 8.03 33.06
CA GLU A 150 73.54 9.00 32.49
C GLU A 150 74.69 9.33 33.46
N HIS A 151 74.38 9.54 34.73
CA HIS A 151 75.37 9.70 35.79
C HIS A 151 76.27 8.48 35.95
N LYS A 152 75.70 7.27 35.92
CA LYS A 152 76.45 6.01 36.01
C LYS A 152 77.39 5.81 34.82
N ILE A 153 76.95 6.15 33.61
CA ILE A 153 77.77 6.12 32.38
C ILE A 153 78.90 7.16 32.47
N LYS A 154 78.64 8.39 32.95
CA LYS A 154 79.70 9.40 33.16
C LYS A 154 80.77 8.89 34.12
N LYS A 155 80.38 8.21 35.21
CA LYS A 155 81.30 7.56 36.15
C LYS A 155 82.10 6.45 35.49
N GLN A 156 81.45 5.54 34.77
CA GLN A 156 82.14 4.45 34.04
C GLN A 156 83.05 4.95 32.93
N LYS A 157 82.74 6.06 32.26
CA LYS A 157 83.64 6.68 31.27
C LYS A 157 84.92 7.24 31.91
N ALA A 158 84.82 7.77 33.14
CA ALA A 158 86.00 8.21 33.90
C ALA A 158 86.88 7.01 34.32
N ASP A 159 86.27 5.87 34.66
CA ASP A 159 86.97 4.64 35.03
C ASP A 159 87.56 3.91 33.79
N ASN A 160 86.89 3.96 32.64
CA ASN A 160 87.35 3.35 31.38
C ASN A 160 88.54 4.08 30.73
N ALA A 161 88.84 5.32 31.11
CA ALA A 161 90.11 5.95 30.74
C ALA A 161 91.33 5.19 31.30
N LYS A 162 91.15 4.33 32.32
CA LYS A 162 92.21 3.50 32.92
C LYS A 162 92.30 2.07 32.35
N LEU A 163 91.32 1.59 31.60
CA LEU A 163 91.24 0.18 31.15
C LEU A 163 91.33 0.04 29.64
N LYS A 164 92.34 0.66 29.03
CA LYS A 164 92.76 0.43 27.63
C LYS A 164 93.50 -0.92 27.46
N ALA A 165 93.20 -1.90 28.30
CA ALA A 165 93.83 -3.22 28.36
C ALA A 165 92.84 -4.41 28.24
N ASP A 166 91.52 -4.19 28.40
CA ASP A 166 90.52 -5.28 28.46
C ASP A 166 89.74 -5.49 27.13
N GLU A 167 90.38 -5.18 26.00
CA GLU A 167 89.77 -5.19 24.66
C GLU A 167 89.35 -6.59 24.17
N SER A 168 89.94 -7.65 24.73
CA SER A 168 89.71 -9.03 24.30
C SER A 168 88.47 -9.69 24.92
N GLN A 169 87.99 -9.24 26.09
CA GLN A 169 86.72 -9.70 26.67
C GLN A 169 85.49 -9.07 25.98
N LEU A 170 85.67 -7.91 25.33
CA LEU A 170 84.58 -7.16 24.69
C LEU A 170 84.10 -7.80 23.37
N LYS A 171 84.97 -8.50 22.63
CA LYS A 171 84.61 -9.16 21.36
C LYS A 171 83.63 -10.33 21.53
N ALA A 172 83.64 -11.03 22.66
CA ALA A 172 82.67 -12.10 22.97
C ALA A 172 81.30 -11.55 23.43
N LYS A 173 81.29 -10.46 24.20
CA LYS A 173 80.07 -9.75 24.64
C LYS A 173 79.35 -9.05 23.48
N ILE A 174 80.09 -8.54 22.49
CA ILE A 174 79.51 -7.94 21.28
C ILE A 174 78.68 -8.97 20.49
N SER A 175 79.10 -10.23 20.45
CA SER A 175 78.34 -11.29 19.77
C SER A 175 77.06 -11.70 20.52
N SER A 176 77.04 -11.66 21.86
CA SER A 176 75.81 -11.90 22.63
C SER A 176 74.85 -10.71 22.56
N PHE A 177 75.36 -9.48 22.61
CA PHE A 177 74.52 -8.29 22.42
C PHE A 177 73.97 -8.17 21.00
N LYS A 178 74.69 -8.66 19.98
CA LYS A 178 74.15 -8.75 18.62
C LYS A 178 72.95 -9.69 18.53
N SER A 179 73.00 -10.87 19.16
CA SER A 179 71.85 -11.80 19.13
C SER A 179 70.67 -11.31 19.97
N GLU A 180 70.94 -10.57 21.05
CA GLU A 180 69.92 -9.92 21.87
C GLU A 180 69.27 -8.73 21.15
N LEU A 181 70.06 -7.91 20.43
CA LEU A 181 69.55 -6.86 19.54
C LEU A 181 68.70 -7.43 18.41
N THR A 182 69.09 -8.56 17.80
CA THR A 182 68.26 -9.22 16.78
C THR A 182 66.94 -9.72 17.36
N LYS A 183 66.93 -10.24 18.60
CA LYS A 183 65.71 -10.68 19.28
C LYS A 183 64.78 -9.52 19.62
N LEU A 184 65.33 -8.42 20.15
CA LEU A 184 64.55 -7.22 20.45
C LEU A 184 64.02 -6.56 19.17
N TRP A 185 64.82 -6.53 18.10
CA TRP A 185 64.38 -6.04 16.80
C TRP A 185 63.25 -6.90 16.21
N VAL A 186 63.35 -8.23 16.26
CA VAL A 186 62.26 -9.13 15.84
C VAL A 186 61.02 -8.94 16.70
N ASN A 187 61.15 -8.78 18.03
CA ASN A 187 60.02 -8.54 18.93
C ASN A 187 59.37 -7.16 18.71
N GLU A 188 60.14 -6.11 18.46
CA GLU A 188 59.61 -4.79 18.14
C GLU A 188 58.90 -4.79 16.78
N GLN A 189 59.45 -5.52 15.80
CA GLN A 189 58.85 -5.69 14.47
C GLN A 189 57.56 -6.53 14.51
N THR A 190 57.49 -7.55 15.38
CA THR A 190 56.26 -8.33 15.57
C THR A 190 55.22 -7.55 16.37
N ASP A 191 55.60 -6.78 17.39
CA ASP A 191 54.68 -5.92 18.15
C ASP A 191 54.12 -4.78 17.30
N LYS A 192 54.94 -4.13 16.46
CA LYS A 192 54.46 -3.12 15.49
C LYS A 192 53.47 -3.74 14.51
N ARG A 193 53.81 -4.90 13.93
CA ARG A 193 52.91 -5.64 13.03
C ARG A 193 51.60 -6.02 13.74
N ARG A 194 51.66 -6.43 15.01
CA ARG A 194 50.47 -6.80 15.80
C ARG A 194 49.58 -5.59 16.07
N LYS A 195 50.17 -4.45 16.46
CA LYS A 195 49.45 -3.18 16.70
C LYS A 195 48.81 -2.63 15.42
N GLU A 196 49.40 -2.87 14.25
CA GLU A 196 48.85 -2.46 12.95
C GLU A 196 47.79 -3.45 12.42
N GLN A 197 47.98 -4.75 12.59
CA GLN A 197 47.04 -5.78 12.12
C GLN A 197 45.77 -5.87 12.96
N GLN A 198 45.85 -5.62 14.27
CA GLN A 198 44.73 -5.74 15.19
C GLN A 198 43.55 -4.77 14.87
N PRO A 199 43.75 -3.45 14.64
CA PRO A 199 42.67 -2.56 14.24
C PRO A 199 42.15 -2.89 12.84
N MET A 200 43.04 -3.28 11.91
CA MET A 200 42.64 -3.68 10.55
C MET A 200 41.71 -4.91 10.57
N GLU A 201 42.00 -5.91 11.40
CA GLU A 201 41.17 -7.10 11.56
C GLU A 201 39.82 -6.78 12.22
N GLN A 202 39.80 -5.86 13.19
CA GLN A 202 38.56 -5.36 13.80
C GLN A 202 37.68 -4.61 12.79
N HIS A 203 38.27 -3.71 11.99
CA HIS A 203 37.55 -3.00 10.94
C HIS A 203 37.01 -3.95 9.87
N LEU A 204 37.75 -4.99 9.51
CA LEU A 204 37.31 -6.01 8.54
C LEU A 204 36.13 -6.84 9.10
N LYS A 205 36.16 -7.20 10.38
CA LYS A 205 35.02 -7.85 11.06
C LYS A 205 33.77 -6.97 11.08
N GLU A 206 33.93 -5.68 11.35
CA GLU A 206 32.83 -4.71 11.37
C GLU A 206 32.24 -4.49 9.96
N LEU A 207 33.09 -4.41 8.94
CA LEU A 207 32.65 -4.31 7.54
C LEU A 207 31.88 -5.57 7.12
N ASN A 208 32.37 -6.75 7.50
CA ASN A 208 31.68 -8.01 7.22
C ASN A 208 30.32 -8.09 7.93
N ARG A 209 30.24 -7.64 9.20
CA ARG A 209 28.96 -7.55 9.93
C ARG A 209 27.98 -6.61 9.24
N LYS A 210 28.42 -5.41 8.85
CA LYS A 210 27.58 -4.46 8.10
C LYS A 210 27.11 -5.04 6.77
N SER A 211 27.97 -5.74 6.05
CA SER A 211 27.61 -6.45 4.80
C SER A 211 26.48 -7.46 5.03
N GLN A 212 26.59 -8.29 6.08
CA GLN A 212 25.53 -9.24 6.45
C GLN A 212 24.22 -8.55 6.84
N ASP A 213 24.28 -7.40 7.53
CA ASP A 213 23.09 -6.63 7.89
C ASP A 213 22.43 -6.01 6.64
N TYR A 214 23.21 -5.54 5.66
CA TYR A 214 22.68 -5.10 4.35
C TYR A 214 22.02 -6.25 3.59
N GLU A 215 22.61 -7.44 3.57
CA GLU A 215 22.03 -8.62 2.91
C GLU A 215 20.69 -9.02 3.56
N ARG A 216 20.61 -8.98 4.90
CA ARG A 216 19.36 -9.21 5.63
C ARG A 216 18.31 -8.16 5.30
N LEU A 217 18.71 -6.89 5.20
CA LEU A 217 17.81 -5.81 4.85
C LEU A 217 17.27 -5.97 3.41
N GLN A 218 18.13 -6.33 2.46
CA GLN A 218 17.73 -6.63 1.08
C GLN A 218 16.73 -7.79 1.02
N LYS A 219 16.99 -8.89 1.74
CA LYS A 219 16.04 -10.03 1.82
C LYS A 219 14.69 -9.60 2.39
N LYS A 220 14.67 -8.72 3.40
CA LYS A 220 13.44 -8.15 3.94
C LYS A 220 12.70 -7.28 2.92
N ILE A 221 13.41 -6.40 2.22
CA ILE A 221 12.81 -5.55 1.18
C ILE A 221 12.17 -6.42 0.10
N LEU A 222 12.87 -7.44 -0.40
CA LEU A 222 12.35 -8.36 -1.41
C LEU A 222 11.10 -9.10 -0.90
N HIS A 223 11.14 -9.60 0.34
CA HIS A 223 9.99 -10.23 0.97
C HIS A 223 8.79 -9.27 1.09
N TYR A 224 9.01 -8.01 1.48
CA TYR A 224 7.94 -7.02 1.55
C TYR A 224 7.36 -6.70 0.17
N VAL A 225 8.20 -6.53 -0.85
CA VAL A 225 7.73 -6.29 -2.23
C VAL A 225 6.89 -7.48 -2.69
N LEU A 226 7.37 -8.70 -2.53
CA LEU A 226 6.63 -9.91 -2.93
C LEU A 226 5.32 -10.05 -2.16
N SER A 227 5.35 -9.91 -0.83
CA SER A 227 4.15 -10.01 0.01
C SER A 227 3.14 -8.91 -0.31
N ASN A 228 3.59 -7.69 -0.58
CA ASN A 228 2.71 -6.58 -0.95
C ASN A 228 2.09 -6.79 -2.32
N THR A 229 2.85 -7.28 -3.31
CA THR A 229 2.31 -7.61 -4.64
C THR A 229 1.25 -8.70 -4.54
N ILE A 230 1.52 -9.78 -3.81
CA ILE A 230 0.54 -10.89 -3.63
C ILE A 230 -0.72 -10.41 -2.91
N THR A 231 -0.57 -9.65 -1.82
CA THR A 231 -1.73 -9.13 -1.07
C THR A 231 -2.54 -8.14 -1.90
N PHE A 232 -1.89 -7.28 -2.68
CA PHE A 232 -2.56 -6.37 -3.59
C PHE A 232 -3.33 -7.10 -4.69
N GLU A 233 -2.71 -8.10 -5.34
CA GLU A 233 -3.34 -8.93 -6.38
C GLU A 233 -4.56 -9.68 -5.83
N ASN A 234 -4.44 -10.28 -4.64
CA ASN A 234 -5.56 -10.95 -3.98
C ASN A 234 -6.69 -9.98 -3.64
N MET A 235 -6.37 -8.80 -3.09
CA MET A 235 -7.38 -7.77 -2.81
C MET A 235 -8.07 -7.29 -4.08
N TRP A 236 -7.31 -7.09 -5.16
CA TRP A 236 -7.85 -6.70 -6.46
C TRP A 236 -8.86 -7.71 -6.99
N LEU A 237 -8.52 -9.00 -6.93
CA LEU A 237 -9.42 -10.08 -7.37
C LEU A 237 -10.71 -10.14 -6.57
N ILE A 238 -10.63 -9.95 -5.25
CA ILE A 238 -11.81 -9.90 -4.37
C ILE A 238 -12.68 -8.70 -4.74
N LEU A 239 -12.09 -7.50 -4.87
CA LEU A 239 -12.82 -6.28 -5.24
C LEU A 239 -13.44 -6.34 -6.64
N ASP A 240 -12.74 -6.94 -7.61
CA ASP A 240 -13.28 -7.20 -8.94
C ASP A 240 -14.50 -8.12 -8.87
N ALA A 241 -14.40 -9.23 -8.13
CA ALA A 241 -15.49 -10.18 -7.96
C ALA A 241 -16.73 -9.52 -7.31
N GLU A 242 -16.54 -8.75 -6.23
CA GLU A 242 -17.62 -8.00 -5.59
C GLU A 242 -18.25 -6.96 -6.54
N SER A 243 -17.42 -6.26 -7.31
CA SER A 243 -17.88 -5.30 -8.31
C SER A 243 -18.67 -5.97 -9.44
N LYS A 244 -18.25 -7.15 -9.92
CA LYS A 244 -18.98 -7.94 -10.92
C LYS A 244 -20.34 -8.39 -10.37
N GLU A 245 -20.39 -8.86 -9.13
CA GLU A 245 -21.66 -9.26 -8.50
C GLU A 245 -22.64 -8.08 -8.39
N LEU A 246 -22.16 -6.91 -7.97
CA LEU A 246 -22.97 -5.69 -7.91
C LEU A 246 -23.46 -5.26 -9.30
N MET A 247 -22.60 -5.36 -10.32
CA MET A 247 -22.96 -5.07 -11.70
C MET A 247 -24.04 -6.02 -12.22
N GLU A 248 -23.89 -7.33 -11.98
CA GLU A 248 -24.88 -8.34 -12.36
C GLU A 248 -26.22 -8.08 -11.68
N ARG A 249 -26.22 -7.73 -10.38
CA ARG A 249 -27.44 -7.33 -9.66
C ARG A 249 -28.07 -6.08 -10.28
N ALA A 250 -27.28 -5.09 -10.62
CA ALA A 250 -27.78 -3.84 -11.22
C ALA A 250 -28.36 -4.08 -12.62
N LEU A 251 -27.71 -4.92 -13.44
CA LEU A 251 -28.21 -5.36 -14.75
C LEU A 251 -29.47 -6.22 -14.64
N TYR A 252 -29.55 -7.09 -13.64
CA TYR A 252 -30.75 -7.85 -13.35
C TYR A 252 -31.93 -6.93 -13.07
N VAL A 253 -31.75 -5.95 -12.17
CA VAL A 253 -32.76 -4.93 -11.86
C VAL A 253 -33.15 -4.13 -13.11
N ASP A 254 -32.17 -3.70 -13.91
CA ASP A 254 -32.42 -3.03 -15.20
C ASP A 254 -33.32 -3.90 -16.09
N SER A 255 -32.97 -5.19 -16.24
CA SER A 255 -33.73 -6.12 -17.07
C SER A 255 -35.18 -6.30 -16.60
N THR A 256 -35.39 -6.32 -15.29
CA THR A 256 -36.72 -6.45 -14.68
C THR A 256 -37.54 -5.18 -14.90
N ILE A 257 -36.95 -4.00 -14.72
CA ILE A 257 -37.62 -2.72 -14.99
C ILE A 257 -38.06 -2.64 -16.46
N TYR A 258 -37.17 -3.00 -17.39
CA TYR A 258 -37.48 -2.94 -18.82
C TYR A 258 -38.55 -3.97 -19.23
N LYS A 259 -38.46 -5.21 -18.75
CA LYS A 259 -39.40 -6.28 -19.12
C LYS A 259 -40.76 -6.17 -18.43
N GLU A 260 -40.77 -5.96 -17.11
CA GLU A 260 -42.00 -6.02 -16.30
C GLU A 260 -42.73 -4.68 -16.27
N VAL A 261 -42.00 -3.57 -16.06
CA VAL A 261 -42.60 -2.25 -15.86
C VAL A 261 -42.80 -1.51 -17.19
N LEU A 262 -41.75 -1.43 -18.01
CA LEU A 262 -41.78 -0.69 -19.27
C LEU A 262 -42.31 -1.53 -20.44
N ARG A 263 -42.31 -2.86 -20.33
CA ARG A 263 -42.68 -3.82 -21.39
C ARG A 263 -41.92 -3.59 -22.70
N MET A 264 -40.66 -3.20 -22.59
CA MET A 264 -39.75 -2.96 -23.71
C MET A 264 -38.71 -4.09 -23.78
N PRO A 265 -38.17 -4.41 -24.98
CA PRO A 265 -37.06 -5.35 -25.07
C PRO A 265 -35.85 -4.78 -24.33
N TRP A 266 -35.29 -5.56 -23.40
CA TRP A 266 -34.06 -5.22 -22.70
C TRP A 266 -32.87 -5.75 -23.48
N GLU A 267 -31.96 -4.85 -23.86
CA GLU A 267 -30.69 -5.20 -24.48
C GLU A 267 -29.56 -5.16 -23.43
N PRO A 268 -28.82 -6.26 -23.24
CA PRO A 268 -27.68 -6.26 -22.34
C PRO A 268 -26.60 -5.31 -22.87
N PRO A 269 -26.00 -4.45 -22.02
CA PRO A 269 -24.88 -3.61 -22.43
C PRO A 269 -23.71 -4.48 -22.94
N THR A 270 -23.07 -4.04 -24.02
CA THR A 270 -21.90 -4.73 -24.58
C THR A 270 -20.70 -4.58 -23.63
N LEU A 271 -20.56 -5.53 -22.71
CA LEU A 271 -19.41 -5.59 -21.81
C LEU A 271 -18.21 -6.20 -22.57
N SER A 272 -17.42 -5.35 -23.23
CA SER A 272 -16.06 -5.74 -23.64
C SER A 272 -15.14 -5.65 -22.43
N LEU A 273 -15.37 -6.50 -21.43
CA LEU A 273 -14.55 -6.54 -20.23
C LEU A 273 -13.37 -7.49 -20.50
N ALA A 274 -12.16 -6.93 -20.65
CA ALA A 274 -10.96 -7.74 -20.63
C ALA A 274 -10.88 -8.47 -19.29
N ASP A 275 -10.56 -9.77 -19.34
CA ASP A 275 -10.50 -10.59 -18.13
C ASP A 275 -9.35 -10.10 -17.24
N PRO A 276 -9.59 -9.76 -15.96
CA PRO A 276 -8.59 -9.14 -15.10
C PRO A 276 -7.32 -9.98 -14.99
N GLY A 277 -7.41 -11.31 -15.10
CA GLY A 277 -6.26 -12.23 -15.09
C GLY A 277 -5.14 -11.83 -16.05
N SER A 278 -5.52 -11.38 -17.25
CA SER A 278 -4.56 -10.98 -18.29
C SER A 278 -3.82 -9.67 -18.00
N MET A 279 -4.31 -8.84 -17.06
CA MET A 279 -3.73 -7.54 -16.73
C MET A 279 -2.49 -7.66 -15.82
N TRP A 280 -2.38 -8.76 -15.06
CA TRP A 280 -1.30 -9.01 -14.11
C TRP A 280 -0.55 -10.33 -14.33
N GLU A 281 -0.94 -11.15 -15.30
CA GLU A 281 -0.31 -12.43 -15.69
C GLU A 281 1.18 -12.35 -16.11
N GLY A 282 1.76 -11.15 -16.22
CA GLY A 282 3.18 -10.94 -16.50
C GLY A 282 4.10 -10.77 -15.27
N ARG A 283 3.56 -10.59 -14.06
CA ARG A 283 4.36 -10.12 -12.90
C ARG A 283 4.70 -11.19 -11.85
N CYS A 284 3.98 -12.31 -11.81
CA CYS A 284 4.12 -13.34 -10.77
C CYS A 284 4.71 -14.69 -11.25
N ALA A 285 5.43 -14.72 -12.37
CA ALA A 285 6.07 -15.96 -12.86
C ALA A 285 7.27 -16.45 -12.00
N VAL A 286 7.66 -15.74 -10.95
CA VAL A 286 8.84 -16.06 -10.12
C VAL A 286 8.52 -17.03 -8.96
N SER A 287 7.25 -17.26 -8.63
CA SER A 287 6.90 -17.91 -7.35
C SER A 287 6.77 -19.45 -7.37
N GLN A 288 6.94 -20.14 -8.50
CA GLN A 288 6.73 -21.59 -8.56
C GLN A 288 7.99 -22.48 -8.47
N ALA A 289 9.21 -21.91 -8.34
CA ALA A 289 10.43 -22.72 -8.40
C ALA A 289 11.14 -22.99 -7.05
N SER A 290 10.66 -22.48 -5.89
CA SER A 290 11.44 -22.56 -4.64
C SER A 290 10.75 -23.21 -3.43
N GLN A 291 9.56 -23.79 -3.61
CA GLN A 291 8.88 -24.55 -2.54
C GLN A 291 8.91 -26.06 -2.79
N CYS A 292 10.11 -26.65 -2.76
CA CYS A 292 10.26 -28.07 -2.48
C CYS A 292 11.67 -28.36 -1.96
N SER A 293 11.90 -28.16 -0.67
CA SER A 293 12.90 -28.89 0.13
C SER A 293 12.61 -28.62 1.61
N GLN A 294 11.96 -29.59 2.23
CA GLN A 294 11.85 -29.70 3.68
C GLN A 294 13.19 -30.17 4.29
N ASP A 295 13.38 -29.83 5.56
CA ASP A 295 14.47 -30.24 6.46
C ASP A 295 14.88 -31.72 6.37
N PRO A 296 16.08 -32.05 6.87
CA PRO A 296 16.05 -32.92 8.04
C PRO A 296 16.92 -32.45 9.22
N ALA A 297 16.45 -32.87 10.38
CA ALA A 297 16.88 -32.53 11.71
C ALA A 297 18.24 -33.12 12.13
N ILE A 298 18.74 -32.46 13.17
CA ILE A 298 19.86 -32.77 14.08
C ILE A 298 19.88 -34.23 14.55
N ALA A 299 21.07 -34.86 14.52
CA ALA A 299 21.48 -35.88 15.48
C ALA A 299 22.99 -35.83 15.71
N THR A 300 23.36 -35.58 16.97
CA THR A 300 24.70 -35.61 17.57
C THR A 300 25.21 -37.05 17.75
N HIS A 301 26.50 -37.31 17.49
CA HIS A 301 27.50 -37.76 18.49
C HIS A 301 28.75 -38.45 17.88
N THR A 302 29.90 -38.08 18.49
CA THR A 302 31.13 -38.84 18.83
C THR A 302 32.17 -39.22 17.76
N ASP A 303 33.35 -38.60 17.94
CA ASP A 303 34.71 -39.15 18.08
C ASP A 303 35.27 -40.26 17.16
N ALA A 304 36.49 -39.97 16.69
CA ALA A 304 37.69 -40.82 16.56
C ALA A 304 38.25 -41.08 15.14
N ASP A 305 39.59 -41.01 15.12
CA ASP A 305 40.58 -41.56 14.18
C ASP A 305 40.80 -40.85 12.83
N ILE A 306 41.97 -40.24 12.55
CA ILE A 306 43.35 -40.76 12.35
C ILE A 306 43.52 -41.45 10.98
N GLU A 307 44.59 -41.03 10.28
CA GLU A 307 45.13 -41.50 8.97
C GLU A 307 44.32 -41.06 7.74
N GLY A 308 44.85 -40.36 6.73
CA GLY A 308 46.21 -40.34 6.19
C GLY A 308 46.24 -41.15 4.90
N PHE A 309 46.20 -40.52 3.71
CA PHE A 309 46.81 -41.11 2.52
C PHE A 309 46.95 -40.09 1.37
N TYR A 310 48.16 -40.08 0.82
CA TYR A 310 48.54 -39.46 -0.44
C TYR A 310 47.80 -40.15 -1.60
N SER A 311 47.47 -39.43 -2.66
CA SER A 311 47.68 -40.01 -3.99
C SER A 311 47.72 -38.92 -5.06
N GLU A 312 48.88 -38.88 -5.72
CA GLU A 312 49.08 -38.35 -7.05
C GLU A 312 48.05 -38.89 -8.04
N GLY A 313 47.76 -38.07 -9.03
CA GLY A 313 46.99 -38.44 -10.21
C GLY A 313 47.22 -37.40 -11.30
N GLU A 314 48.39 -37.48 -11.93
CA GLU A 314 48.60 -36.91 -13.26
C GLU A 314 47.64 -37.60 -14.26
N ALA A 315 46.92 -36.79 -15.04
CA ALA A 315 46.38 -37.21 -16.33
C ALA A 315 46.30 -35.97 -17.23
N GLU A 316 47.27 -35.92 -18.16
CA GLU A 316 47.27 -35.12 -19.38
C GLU A 316 46.10 -35.44 -20.32
N VAL A 317 45.93 -34.52 -21.29
CA VAL A 317 45.23 -34.62 -22.59
C VAL A 317 43.73 -34.25 -22.53
N GLY A 318 43.23 -33.26 -23.27
CA GLY A 318 43.81 -32.36 -24.26
C GLY A 318 42.71 -31.68 -25.09
N SER A 319 43.03 -30.47 -25.58
CA SER A 319 42.57 -29.76 -26.80
C SER A 319 41.06 -29.74 -27.14
N THR A 320 40.44 -28.60 -27.43
CA THR A 320 40.72 -27.82 -28.64
C THR A 320 40.27 -26.36 -28.51
N ALA A 321 41.12 -25.42 -28.92
CA ALA A 321 40.71 -24.08 -29.31
C ALA A 321 41.32 -23.79 -30.69
N GLU A 322 40.43 -23.65 -31.68
CA GLU A 322 40.71 -23.21 -33.02
C GLU A 322 41.02 -21.69 -33.01
N ASP A 323 42.23 -21.31 -33.39
CA ASP A 323 42.55 -20.33 -34.44
C ASP A 323 44.01 -19.90 -34.30
N GLY A 324 44.81 -20.23 -35.33
CA GLY A 324 46.22 -19.94 -35.38
C GLY A 324 46.50 -18.46 -35.65
N ILE A 325 46.97 -17.74 -34.65
CA ILE A 325 47.75 -16.50 -34.81
C ILE A 325 49.07 -16.70 -34.06
N VAL A 326 50.16 -16.86 -34.80
CA VAL A 326 51.52 -16.87 -34.22
C VAL A 326 51.91 -15.41 -33.94
N VAL A 327 51.53 -14.91 -32.76
CA VAL A 327 52.04 -13.62 -32.28
C VAL A 327 53.51 -13.82 -31.87
N THR A 328 54.44 -13.14 -32.54
CA THR A 328 55.85 -13.27 -32.15
C THR A 328 56.09 -12.69 -30.74
N PRO A 329 56.94 -13.31 -29.89
CA PRO A 329 57.19 -12.84 -28.52
C PRO A 329 57.67 -11.38 -28.43
N ARG A 330 58.24 -10.84 -29.51
CA ARG A 330 58.67 -9.43 -29.62
C ARG A 330 57.49 -8.47 -29.77
N THR A 331 56.43 -8.88 -30.47
CA THR A 331 55.19 -8.09 -30.62
C THR A 331 54.40 -8.07 -29.32
N VAL A 332 54.33 -9.22 -28.62
CA VAL A 332 53.74 -9.32 -27.27
C VAL A 332 54.43 -8.35 -26.33
N LYS A 333 55.77 -8.36 -26.28
CA LYS A 333 56.55 -7.50 -25.39
C LYS A 333 56.31 -6.01 -25.65
N LYS A 334 56.23 -5.57 -26.90
CA LYS A 334 55.97 -4.17 -27.27
C LYS A 334 54.54 -3.71 -26.93
N LEU A 335 53.54 -4.56 -27.16
CA LEU A 335 52.15 -4.28 -26.74
C LEU A 335 52.06 -4.17 -25.21
N MET A 336 52.81 -5.01 -24.50
CA MET A 336 52.92 -4.99 -23.04
C MET A 336 53.54 -3.69 -22.51
N GLU A 337 54.62 -3.24 -23.15
CA GLU A 337 55.26 -1.96 -22.83
C GLU A 337 54.30 -0.79 -23.11
N LEU A 338 53.54 -0.82 -24.21
CA LEU A 338 52.53 0.21 -24.53
C LEU A 338 51.38 0.25 -23.52
N ILE A 339 50.91 -0.90 -23.03
CA ILE A 339 49.90 -0.95 -21.95
C ILE A 339 50.50 -0.40 -20.65
N CYS A 340 51.76 -0.70 -20.33
CA CYS A 340 52.43 -0.16 -19.14
C CYS A 340 52.60 1.37 -19.20
N ASP A 341 52.84 1.92 -20.39
CA ASP A 341 53.01 3.36 -20.59
C ASP A 341 51.67 4.10 -20.50
N GLU A 342 50.60 3.57 -21.11
CA GLU A 342 49.27 4.20 -21.12
C GLU A 342 48.44 3.94 -19.86
N ALA A 343 48.51 2.73 -19.28
CA ALA A 343 47.85 2.39 -18.03
C ALA A 343 48.69 2.75 -16.79
N GLY A 344 49.80 3.47 -16.97
CA GLY A 344 50.71 3.85 -15.88
C GLY A 344 50.07 4.73 -14.80
N PHE A 345 48.94 5.39 -15.09
CA PHE A 345 48.16 6.16 -14.11
C PHE A 345 47.55 5.30 -12.99
N LEU A 346 47.41 3.99 -13.19
CA LEU A 346 46.88 3.05 -12.19
C LEU A 346 47.95 2.63 -11.15
N LEU A 347 49.22 3.00 -11.34
CA LEU A 347 50.30 2.71 -10.40
C LEU A 347 50.34 3.75 -9.28
N GLU A 348 50.22 3.30 -8.02
CA GLU A 348 50.31 4.19 -6.85
C GLU A 348 51.72 4.83 -6.73
N VAL A 349 51.79 6.13 -6.41
CA VAL A 349 53.03 6.94 -6.37
C VAL A 349 54.13 6.33 -5.49
N LYS A 350 53.75 5.56 -4.46
CA LYS A 350 54.69 4.84 -3.57
C LYS A 350 55.36 3.65 -4.25
N ILE A 351 54.66 2.96 -5.15
CA ILE A 351 55.15 1.81 -5.92
C ILE A 351 56.09 2.29 -7.02
N VAL A 352 55.78 3.42 -7.67
CA VAL A 352 56.66 4.06 -8.66
C VAL A 352 58.03 4.40 -8.09
N LYS A 353 58.09 4.94 -6.85
CA LYS A 353 59.37 5.25 -6.17
C LYS A 353 60.22 4.02 -5.83
N LEU A 354 59.57 2.88 -5.56
CA LEU A 354 60.26 1.61 -5.33
C LEU A 354 60.79 1.03 -6.65
N LEU A 355 60.00 1.16 -7.72
CA LEU A 355 60.31 0.68 -9.06
C LEU A 355 61.50 1.40 -9.73
N ASP A 356 61.79 2.66 -9.36
CA ASP A 356 62.94 3.41 -9.90
C ASP A 356 64.31 2.89 -9.40
N THR A 357 64.32 2.01 -8.40
CA THR A 357 65.55 1.40 -7.87
C THR A 357 65.92 0.06 -8.55
N LEU A 358 65.07 -0.45 -9.45
CA LEU A 358 65.24 -1.73 -10.15
C LEU A 358 65.67 -1.55 -11.62
N ASP A 359 66.24 -2.62 -12.20
CA ASP A 359 66.64 -2.66 -13.61
C ASP A 359 65.43 -2.53 -14.55
N GLU A 360 65.62 -1.96 -15.75
CA GLU A 360 64.52 -1.58 -16.65
C GLU A 360 63.58 -2.74 -17.00
N LYS A 361 64.12 -3.95 -17.11
CA LYS A 361 63.35 -5.17 -17.43
C LYS A 361 62.52 -5.65 -16.24
N GLU A 362 63.09 -5.63 -15.05
CA GLU A 362 62.42 -6.01 -13.81
C GLU A 362 61.34 -4.99 -13.46
N ARG A 363 61.61 -3.71 -13.72
CA ARG A 363 60.65 -2.63 -13.56
C ARG A 363 59.41 -2.82 -14.42
N THR A 364 59.56 -3.13 -15.70
CA THR A 364 58.43 -3.37 -16.61
C THR A 364 57.64 -4.63 -16.21
N GLN A 365 58.32 -5.69 -15.77
CA GLN A 365 57.66 -6.93 -15.33
C GLN A 365 56.85 -6.73 -14.05
N VAL A 366 57.38 -6.00 -13.06
CA VAL A 366 56.66 -5.71 -11.81
C VAL A 366 55.50 -4.73 -12.04
N LYS A 367 55.67 -3.72 -12.93
CA LYS A 367 54.57 -2.87 -13.38
C LYS A 367 53.45 -3.69 -14.01
N MET A 368 53.81 -4.65 -14.88
CA MET A 368 52.84 -5.50 -15.56
C MET A 368 52.05 -6.38 -14.59
N GLY A 369 52.75 -7.04 -13.67
CA GLY A 369 52.11 -7.89 -12.66
C GLY A 369 51.16 -7.10 -11.77
N TYR A 370 51.54 -5.87 -11.40
CA TYR A 370 50.67 -5.00 -10.62
C TYR A 370 49.44 -4.53 -11.40
N LEU A 371 49.63 -4.08 -12.64
CA LEU A 371 48.54 -3.60 -13.50
C LEU A 371 47.53 -4.70 -13.79
N PHE A 372 47.97 -5.91 -14.10
CA PHE A 372 47.06 -7.03 -14.34
C PHE A 372 46.33 -7.48 -13.08
N ASN A 373 46.99 -7.50 -11.93
CA ASN A 373 46.30 -7.79 -10.68
C ASN A 373 45.26 -6.71 -10.32
N THR A 374 45.52 -5.44 -10.69
CA THR A 374 44.59 -4.33 -10.48
C THR A 374 43.41 -4.38 -11.45
N LEU A 375 43.64 -4.80 -12.70
CA LEU A 375 42.62 -4.96 -13.73
C LEU A 375 41.88 -6.31 -13.66
N GLY A 376 42.28 -7.21 -12.77
CA GLY A 376 41.66 -8.53 -12.60
C GLY A 376 41.99 -9.53 -13.72
N ILE A 377 43.06 -9.31 -14.49
CA ILE A 377 43.46 -10.18 -15.61
C ILE A 377 44.40 -11.26 -15.08
N GLU A 378 43.97 -12.52 -15.15
CA GLU A 378 44.81 -13.67 -14.78
C GLU A 378 45.87 -13.95 -15.86
N GLU A 379 47.01 -14.56 -15.46
CA GLU A 379 48.13 -14.90 -16.37
C GLU A 379 47.69 -15.75 -17.57
N LYS A 380 46.62 -16.56 -17.41
CA LYS A 380 46.00 -17.39 -18.44
C LYS A 380 45.23 -16.61 -19.52
N ASP A 381 44.80 -15.39 -19.22
CA ASP A 381 43.98 -14.56 -20.11
C ASP A 381 44.80 -13.49 -20.83
N VAL A 382 46.07 -13.30 -20.44
CA VAL A 382 47.04 -12.45 -21.12
C VAL A 382 47.21 -12.77 -22.62
N PRO A 383 47.29 -14.04 -23.05
CA PRO A 383 47.38 -14.37 -24.48
C PRO A 383 46.10 -14.03 -25.24
N LYS A 384 44.93 -14.08 -24.58
CA LYS A 384 43.63 -13.72 -25.17
C LYS A 384 43.47 -12.21 -25.30
N LEU A 385 43.96 -11.44 -24.33
CA LEU A 385 44.03 -9.99 -24.41
C LEU A 385 44.93 -9.57 -25.58
N VAL A 386 46.10 -10.19 -25.71
CA VAL A 386 47.04 -9.85 -26.79
C VAL A 386 46.49 -10.22 -28.17
N SER A 387 45.76 -11.34 -28.30
CA SER A 387 45.09 -11.68 -29.56
C SER A 387 43.91 -10.75 -29.88
N TYR A 388 43.17 -10.29 -28.85
CA TYR A 388 42.10 -9.31 -29.00
C TYR A 388 42.63 -7.95 -29.45
N LEU A 389 43.66 -7.43 -28.79
CA LEU A 389 44.32 -6.17 -29.16
C LEU A 389 44.92 -6.26 -30.58
N TYR A 390 45.54 -7.39 -30.93
CA TYR A 390 46.08 -7.59 -32.28
C TYR A 390 44.99 -7.61 -33.36
N LYS A 391 43.81 -8.16 -33.07
CA LYS A 391 42.64 -8.10 -33.97
C LYS A 391 42.04 -6.69 -34.05
N PHE A 392 42.06 -5.94 -32.94
CA PHE A 392 41.56 -4.56 -32.88
C PHE A 392 42.43 -3.57 -33.68
N GLY A 393 43.74 -3.85 -33.80
CA GLY A 393 44.70 -3.03 -34.52
C GLY A 393 44.81 -3.28 -36.03
N GLN A 394 44.11 -4.27 -36.58
CA GLN A 394 44.06 -4.44 -38.04
C GLN A 394 42.92 -3.59 -38.60
N PRO A 395 43.14 -2.78 -39.65
CA PRO A 395 42.04 -2.13 -40.35
C PRO A 395 41.16 -3.20 -40.98
N SER A 396 39.99 -3.45 -40.38
CA SER A 396 38.95 -4.28 -40.99
C SER A 396 38.37 -3.53 -42.20
N SER A 397 38.86 -3.85 -43.39
CA SER A 397 38.16 -3.51 -44.63
C SER A 397 36.91 -4.39 -44.74
N LYS A 398 35.78 -3.90 -44.22
CA LYS A 398 34.47 -4.14 -44.83
C LYS A 398 33.71 -2.83 -44.86
N ASP A 399 33.44 -2.45 -46.10
CA ASP A 399 32.81 -1.24 -46.55
C ASP A 399 31.43 -1.02 -45.94
N SER A 400 31.19 0.25 -45.59
CA SER A 400 29.93 0.92 -45.84
C SER A 400 29.56 0.81 -47.32
N GLU A 401 28.39 0.26 -47.63
CA GLU A 401 27.72 0.50 -48.90
C GLU A 401 27.42 2.01 -49.01
N ASP A 402 28.04 2.68 -49.99
CA ASP A 402 27.39 3.60 -50.95
C ASP A 402 28.41 4.62 -51.51
N VAL A 403 29.02 4.33 -52.67
CA VAL A 403 29.21 5.33 -53.76
C VAL A 403 29.29 4.61 -55.11
N GLU A 404 28.42 5.00 -56.04
CA GLU A 404 28.42 4.59 -57.45
C GLU A 404 29.66 5.07 -58.24
N LYS A 405 30.18 4.17 -59.09
CA LYS A 405 30.74 4.36 -60.46
C LYS A 405 31.95 5.31 -60.62
N THR A 406 33.09 4.85 -61.15
CA THR A 406 33.28 4.41 -62.56
C THR A 406 34.73 3.91 -62.74
N GLY A 407 34.93 2.80 -63.48
CA GLY A 407 36.24 2.16 -63.74
C GLY A 407 37.09 2.83 -64.84
N PRO A 408 37.90 2.11 -65.65
CA PRO A 408 38.40 0.72 -65.53
C PRO A 408 39.91 0.54 -65.89
N SER A 409 40.41 -0.70 -65.70
CA SER A 409 41.51 -1.39 -66.43
C SER A 409 42.89 -0.74 -66.54
N ASP A 410 43.96 -1.45 -66.15
CA ASP A 410 44.58 -2.45 -67.05
C ASP A 410 45.71 -3.28 -66.41
N SER A 411 45.88 -4.48 -66.97
CA SER A 411 47.07 -5.36 -67.04
C SER A 411 47.70 -5.98 -65.78
N SER A 412 47.76 -7.31 -65.86
CA SER A 412 48.60 -8.25 -65.14
C SER A 412 50.07 -8.21 -65.59
N ASP A 413 51.01 -8.53 -64.69
CA ASP A 413 51.89 -9.71 -64.81
C ASP A 413 53.07 -9.69 -63.81
N GLU A 414 53.26 -10.85 -63.18
CA GLU A 414 54.51 -11.56 -62.84
C GLU A 414 55.56 -10.91 -61.89
N ALA A 415 55.57 -11.46 -60.67
CA ALA A 415 56.70 -12.10 -59.98
C ALA A 415 58.13 -11.53 -60.12
N GLU A 416 58.72 -11.09 -59.00
CA GLU A 416 59.77 -11.84 -58.26
C GLU A 416 60.43 -10.99 -57.16
N SER A 417 60.54 -11.60 -55.97
CA SER A 417 61.71 -11.62 -55.09
C SER A 417 62.55 -10.34 -54.90
N ARG A 418 62.41 -9.69 -53.73
CA ARG A 418 63.38 -9.77 -52.61
C ARG A 418 63.14 -8.68 -51.56
N SER A 419 63.14 -9.15 -50.32
CA SER A 419 63.49 -8.49 -49.07
C SER A 419 64.13 -7.09 -49.21
N SER A 420 63.58 -6.09 -48.53
CA SER A 420 63.91 -5.75 -47.14
C SER A 420 63.44 -4.33 -46.80
N THR A 421 63.19 -4.13 -45.50
CA THR A 421 63.06 -2.87 -44.76
C THR A 421 61.82 -2.00 -44.96
N THR A 422 60.82 -2.20 -44.09
CA THR A 422 59.96 -1.14 -43.54
C THR A 422 59.46 -1.53 -42.14
N ASP A 423 60.31 -1.28 -41.15
CA ASP A 423 59.99 -0.42 -40.00
C ASP A 423 58.51 -0.19 -39.62
N THR A 424 58.16 -0.80 -38.48
CA THR A 424 57.58 -0.13 -37.30
C THR A 424 56.42 0.85 -37.49
N SER A 425 55.30 0.43 -38.08
CA SER A 425 54.06 1.23 -38.02
C SER A 425 52.72 0.48 -37.84
N ASP A 426 52.71 -0.85 -37.77
CA ASP A 426 51.45 -1.62 -37.64
C ASP A 426 51.10 -2.03 -36.20
N LEU A 427 51.27 -1.12 -35.22
CA LEU A 427 50.73 -1.32 -33.86
C LEU A 427 49.67 -0.24 -33.59
N ILE A 428 48.57 -0.68 -32.95
CA ILE A 428 47.42 0.12 -32.48
C ILE A 428 47.86 1.52 -32.04
N ASP A 429 47.15 2.55 -32.50
CA ASP A 429 47.42 3.93 -32.09
C ASP A 429 47.33 4.05 -30.56
N ARG A 430 48.22 4.86 -29.99
CA ARG A 430 48.42 4.99 -28.54
C ARG A 430 47.12 5.30 -27.78
N ASN A 431 46.19 6.01 -28.42
CA ASN A 431 44.90 6.38 -27.83
C ASN A 431 43.84 5.26 -27.88
N ASP A 432 43.95 4.30 -28.80
CA ASP A 432 42.93 3.27 -29.01
C ASP A 432 43.11 2.05 -28.07
N ILE A 433 44.28 1.95 -27.42
CA ILE A 433 44.62 0.83 -26.54
C ILE A 433 43.78 0.82 -25.26
N LEU A 434 43.52 1.99 -24.66
CA LEU A 434 42.68 2.08 -23.47
C LEU A 434 41.21 1.75 -23.81
N HIS A 435 40.74 2.20 -24.97
CA HIS A 435 39.39 1.87 -25.45
C HIS A 435 39.26 0.36 -25.69
N ALA A 436 40.24 -0.25 -26.36
CA ALA A 436 40.26 -1.69 -26.60
C ALA A 436 40.37 -2.51 -25.29
N LEU A 437 41.11 -2.01 -24.30
CA LEU A 437 41.22 -2.62 -22.96
C LEU A 437 39.87 -2.56 -22.21
N ILE A 438 39.16 -1.43 -22.28
CA ILE A 438 37.83 -1.27 -21.68
C ILE A 438 36.83 -2.23 -22.34
N CYS A 439 36.80 -2.31 -23.67
CA CYS A 439 35.92 -3.24 -24.39
C CYS A 439 36.21 -4.71 -24.05
N PHE A 440 37.49 -5.07 -23.86
CA PHE A 440 37.88 -6.41 -23.44
C PHE A 440 37.38 -6.75 -22.02
N LEU A 441 37.54 -5.81 -21.08
CA LEU A 441 37.09 -5.98 -19.70
C LEU A 441 35.56 -6.06 -19.59
N ASP A 442 34.84 -5.32 -20.42
CA ASP A 442 33.36 -5.35 -20.46
C ASP A 442 32.83 -6.70 -21.00
N GLN A 443 33.52 -7.27 -22.01
CA GLN A 443 33.25 -8.62 -22.50
C GLN A 443 33.58 -9.70 -21.45
N GLN A 444 34.59 -9.49 -20.62
CA GLN A 444 34.97 -10.44 -19.57
C GLN A 444 34.04 -10.34 -18.34
N GLY A 445 33.60 -9.13 -17.99
CA GLY A 445 32.66 -8.85 -16.90
C GLY A 445 31.24 -9.37 -17.15
N SER A 446 30.81 -9.42 -18.42
CA SER A 446 29.53 -10.02 -18.81
C SER A 446 29.46 -11.54 -18.55
N ASN A 447 30.59 -12.24 -18.40
CA ASN A 447 30.63 -13.68 -18.08
C ASN A 447 30.69 -13.96 -16.57
N THR A 448 30.83 -12.95 -15.72
CA THR A 448 30.77 -13.10 -14.27
C THR A 448 29.38 -12.75 -13.76
N ASN A 449 28.60 -13.79 -13.46
CA ASN A 449 27.22 -13.80 -12.93
C ASN A 449 27.04 -13.09 -11.56
N ILE A 450 27.49 -11.85 -11.40
CA ILE A 450 27.31 -11.06 -10.17
C ILE A 450 26.34 -9.89 -10.43
N ALA A 451 26.26 -9.36 -11.65
CA ALA A 451 25.34 -8.28 -11.99
C ALA A 451 23.87 -8.75 -12.05
N ASP A 452 23.61 -10.00 -12.45
CA ASP A 452 22.24 -10.53 -12.57
C ASP A 452 21.59 -10.88 -11.23
N GLN A 453 22.35 -10.92 -10.13
CA GLN A 453 21.78 -11.18 -8.80
C GLN A 453 21.16 -9.93 -8.15
N TRP A 454 21.44 -8.73 -8.67
CA TRP A 454 20.98 -7.47 -8.11
C TRP A 454 20.38 -6.50 -9.13
N SER A 455 19.96 -6.98 -10.30
CA SER A 455 18.98 -6.20 -11.06
C SER A 455 17.68 -6.21 -10.26
N VAL A 456 17.47 -5.14 -9.47
CA VAL A 456 16.12 -4.73 -9.11
C VAL A 456 15.48 -4.39 -10.44
N GLN A 457 14.85 -5.40 -11.04
CA GLN A 457 13.99 -5.23 -12.19
C GLN A 457 13.03 -4.13 -11.77
N SER A 458 13.19 -2.97 -12.40
CA SER A 458 12.38 -1.79 -12.11
C SER A 458 10.95 -2.28 -12.11
N VAL A 459 10.29 -2.18 -10.94
CA VAL A 459 8.87 -2.43 -10.83
C VAL A 459 8.24 -1.51 -11.86
N GLU A 460 7.85 -2.09 -12.99
CA GLU A 460 7.29 -1.34 -14.11
C GLU A 460 6.15 -0.52 -13.56
N VAL A 461 6.28 0.80 -13.72
CA VAL A 461 5.33 1.80 -13.23
C VAL A 461 3.93 1.30 -13.54
N HIS A 462 3.15 1.14 -12.49
CA HIS A 462 1.76 0.70 -12.51
C HIS A 462 1.00 1.50 -13.57
N ASP A 463 0.46 0.83 -14.60
CA ASP A 463 -0.21 1.49 -15.72
C ASP A 463 -1.63 1.89 -15.28
N MET A 464 -1.71 2.97 -14.48
CA MET A 464 -2.95 3.51 -13.92
C MET A 464 -3.98 3.84 -15.00
N SER A 465 -3.55 4.10 -16.24
CA SER A 465 -4.42 4.41 -17.36
C SER A 465 -5.32 3.23 -17.76
N LYS A 466 -4.79 2.00 -17.74
CA LYS A 466 -5.58 0.79 -18.03
C LYS A 466 -6.58 0.47 -16.91
N GLU A 467 -6.19 0.72 -15.67
CA GLU A 467 -7.05 0.59 -14.50
C GLU A 467 -8.19 1.62 -14.50
N GLU A 468 -7.89 2.87 -14.82
CA GLU A 468 -8.88 3.94 -14.92
C GLU A 468 -9.91 3.62 -16.00
N ALA A 469 -9.47 3.26 -17.21
CA ALA A 469 -10.36 2.86 -18.31
C ALA A 469 -11.23 1.64 -17.95
N TYR A 470 -10.69 0.70 -17.18
CA TYR A 470 -11.41 -0.47 -16.70
C TYR A 470 -12.54 -0.08 -15.73
N TRP A 471 -12.25 0.75 -14.72
CA TRP A 471 -13.25 1.21 -13.76
C TRP A 471 -14.29 2.14 -14.39
N GLU A 472 -13.89 3.02 -15.31
CA GLU A 472 -14.82 3.85 -16.08
C GLU A 472 -15.79 3.00 -16.90
N SER A 473 -15.29 1.95 -17.56
CA SER A 473 -16.13 1.01 -18.31
C SER A 473 -17.14 0.31 -17.39
N LYS A 474 -16.70 -0.15 -16.20
CA LYS A 474 -17.57 -0.80 -15.22
C LYS A 474 -18.63 0.13 -14.62
N TRP A 475 -18.26 1.38 -14.32
CA TRP A 475 -19.19 2.36 -13.77
C TRP A 475 -20.24 2.80 -14.80
N ASN A 476 -19.83 2.95 -16.06
CA ASN A 476 -20.71 3.41 -17.15
C ASN A 476 -21.61 2.31 -17.75
N VAL A 477 -21.68 1.12 -17.13
CA VAL A 477 -22.57 0.03 -17.56
C VAL A 477 -24.05 0.42 -17.49
N ILE A 478 -24.41 1.21 -16.48
CA ILE A 478 -25.71 1.88 -16.42
C ILE A 478 -25.49 3.34 -16.77
N THR A 479 -25.88 3.71 -17.99
CA THR A 479 -25.73 5.08 -18.46
C THR A 479 -26.61 6.04 -17.65
N PRO A 480 -26.22 7.32 -17.50
CA PRO A 480 -27.02 8.31 -16.80
C PRO A 480 -28.45 8.44 -17.34
N ASP A 481 -28.68 8.14 -18.61
CA ASP A 481 -30.01 8.17 -19.22
C ASP A 481 -30.89 7.02 -18.74
N LYS A 482 -30.32 5.83 -18.49
CA LYS A 482 -31.06 4.72 -17.86
C LYS A 482 -31.48 5.06 -16.43
N LEU A 483 -30.61 5.74 -15.67
CA LEU A 483 -30.96 6.20 -14.32
C LEU A 483 -32.13 7.19 -14.33
N LYS A 484 -32.17 8.14 -15.27
CA LYS A 484 -33.34 9.04 -15.42
C LYS A 484 -34.62 8.26 -15.70
N ILE A 485 -34.55 7.20 -16.51
CA ILE A 485 -35.70 6.32 -16.77
C ILE A 485 -36.13 5.62 -15.47
N TRP A 486 -35.19 5.14 -14.66
CA TRP A 486 -35.49 4.53 -13.36
C TRP A 486 -36.18 5.52 -12.41
N ASP A 487 -35.68 6.75 -12.32
CA ASP A 487 -36.27 7.79 -11.46
C ASP A 487 -37.71 8.12 -11.88
N VAL A 488 -37.93 8.36 -13.18
CA VAL A 488 -39.27 8.63 -13.72
C VAL A 488 -40.20 7.44 -13.49
N THR A 489 -39.70 6.23 -13.68
CA THR A 489 -40.47 5.00 -13.48
C THR A 489 -40.84 4.81 -12.01
N ASN A 490 -39.90 5.05 -11.08
CA ASN A 490 -40.12 4.97 -9.64
C ASN A 490 -41.19 5.99 -9.19
N GLU A 491 -41.08 7.23 -9.66
CA GLU A 491 -42.08 8.27 -9.36
C GLU A 491 -43.47 7.91 -9.92
N ASN A 492 -43.54 7.34 -11.13
CA ASN A 492 -44.80 6.86 -11.70
C ASN A 492 -45.39 5.68 -10.91
N LEU A 493 -44.57 4.71 -10.49
CA LEU A 493 -45.01 3.59 -9.68
C LEU A 493 -45.53 4.03 -8.30
N LYS A 494 -44.88 5.02 -7.67
CA LYS A 494 -45.37 5.61 -6.41
C LYS A 494 -46.74 6.26 -6.59
N ARG A 495 -46.93 7.04 -7.66
CA ARG A 495 -48.24 7.65 -7.98
C ARG A 495 -49.30 6.57 -8.24
N HIS A 496 -48.98 5.56 -9.02
CA HIS A 496 -49.90 4.45 -9.29
C HIS A 496 -50.29 3.70 -8.01
N ARG A 497 -49.33 3.46 -7.10
CA ARG A 497 -49.60 2.85 -5.80
C ARG A 497 -50.52 3.71 -4.93
N ALA A 498 -50.34 5.02 -4.93
CA ALA A 498 -51.21 5.93 -4.20
C ALA A 498 -52.66 5.86 -4.72
N VAL A 499 -52.84 5.89 -6.04
CA VAL A 499 -54.16 5.74 -6.68
C VAL A 499 -54.77 4.37 -6.36
N LEU A 500 -54.00 3.29 -6.38
CA LEU A 500 -54.50 1.96 -6.00
C LEU A 500 -54.95 1.89 -4.53
N SER A 501 -54.26 2.59 -3.62
CA SER A 501 -54.67 2.71 -2.22
C SER A 501 -56.03 3.40 -2.12
N GLU A 502 -56.18 4.54 -2.79
CA GLU A 502 -57.43 5.30 -2.84
C GLU A 502 -58.58 4.46 -3.43
N ILE A 503 -58.33 3.74 -4.54
CA ILE A 503 -59.32 2.80 -5.11
C ILE A 503 -59.69 1.71 -4.11
N SER A 504 -58.73 1.19 -3.35
CA SER A 504 -59.01 0.14 -2.36
C SER A 504 -59.87 0.66 -1.20
N GLU A 505 -59.63 1.89 -0.74
CA GLU A 505 -60.41 2.56 0.30
C GLU A 505 -61.83 2.85 -0.19
N LEU A 506 -61.97 3.42 -1.39
CA LEU A 506 -63.27 3.67 -2.03
C LEU A 506 -64.05 2.37 -2.27
N ASN A 507 -63.38 1.27 -2.66
CA ASN A 507 -64.04 -0.01 -2.82
C ASN A 507 -64.60 -0.56 -1.50
N LEU A 508 -63.89 -0.38 -0.38
CA LEU A 508 -64.39 -0.76 0.94
C LEU A 508 -65.62 0.07 1.32
N GLU A 509 -65.60 1.38 1.05
CA GLU A 509 -66.74 2.26 1.27
C GLU A 509 -67.96 1.85 0.42
N VAL A 510 -67.74 1.59 -0.88
CA VAL A 510 -68.80 1.11 -1.78
C VAL A 510 -69.38 -0.22 -1.30
N GLN A 511 -68.55 -1.17 -0.82
CA GLN A 511 -69.04 -2.43 -0.26
C GLN A 511 -69.88 -2.21 1.00
N SER A 512 -69.47 -1.31 1.89
CA SER A 512 -70.25 -0.94 3.08
C SER A 512 -71.62 -0.36 2.70
N LEU A 513 -71.64 0.61 1.77
CA LEU A 513 -72.88 1.23 1.30
C LEU A 513 -73.78 0.24 0.57
N GLN A 514 -73.21 -0.71 -0.18
CA GLN A 514 -73.97 -1.79 -0.80
C GLN A 514 -74.63 -2.69 0.25
N GLN A 515 -73.91 -3.05 1.31
CA GLN A 515 -74.47 -3.83 2.41
C GLN A 515 -75.65 -3.08 3.05
N GLU A 516 -75.48 -1.82 3.41
CA GLU A 516 -76.56 -0.98 3.98
C GLU A 516 -77.77 -0.91 3.04
N ASN A 517 -77.55 -0.73 1.74
CA ASN A 517 -78.64 -0.69 0.76
C ASN A 517 -79.38 -2.04 0.67
N THR A 518 -78.68 -3.17 0.73
CA THR A 518 -79.34 -4.50 0.76
C THR A 518 -80.16 -4.72 2.03
N GLU A 519 -79.68 -4.23 3.19
CA GLU A 519 -80.40 -4.28 4.46
C GLU A 519 -81.66 -3.41 4.39
N LEU A 520 -81.55 -2.19 3.86
CA LEU A 520 -82.69 -1.29 3.64
C LEU A 520 -83.72 -1.90 2.67
N GLN A 521 -83.28 -2.50 1.56
CA GLN A 521 -84.17 -3.20 0.63
C GLN A 521 -84.91 -4.36 1.31
N MET A 522 -84.24 -5.13 2.16
CA MET A 522 -84.85 -6.20 2.94
C MET A 522 -85.91 -5.66 3.91
N VAL A 523 -85.61 -4.57 4.62
CA VAL A 523 -86.57 -3.90 5.52
C VAL A 523 -87.78 -3.39 4.76
N CYS A 524 -87.58 -2.73 3.60
CA CYS A 524 -88.67 -2.26 2.74
C CYS A 524 -89.56 -3.43 2.27
N MET A 525 -88.97 -4.55 1.85
CA MET A 525 -89.72 -5.74 1.44
C MET A 525 -90.52 -6.34 2.59
N LEU A 526 -89.96 -6.39 3.80
CA LEU A 526 -90.67 -6.85 5.00
C LEU A 526 -91.84 -5.92 5.36
N LEU A 527 -91.63 -4.60 5.31
CA LEU A 527 -92.70 -3.61 5.55
C LEU A 527 -93.82 -3.73 4.52
N GLN A 528 -93.48 -3.93 3.25
CA GLN A 528 -94.46 -4.14 2.19
C GLN A 528 -95.27 -5.42 2.42
N GLN A 529 -94.63 -6.53 2.84
CA GLN A 529 -95.32 -7.76 3.19
C GLN A 529 -96.28 -7.56 4.39
N VAL A 530 -95.83 -6.87 5.45
CA VAL A 530 -96.66 -6.54 6.62
C VAL A 530 -97.85 -5.66 6.24
N CYS A 531 -97.68 -4.73 5.29
CA CYS A 531 -98.78 -3.90 4.78
C CYS A 531 -99.78 -4.71 3.93
N MET A 532 -99.33 -5.76 3.23
CA MET A 532 -100.20 -6.63 2.42
C MET A 532 -100.96 -7.67 3.26
N ASP A 533 -100.39 -8.10 4.40
CA ASP A 533 -101.00 -9.05 5.34
C ASP A 533 -102.00 -8.39 6.32
N GLN A 534 -102.15 -7.05 6.28
CA GLN A 534 -103.21 -6.33 7.00
C GLN A 534 -104.49 -6.27 6.16
N PRO A 535 -105.65 -6.76 6.65
CA PRO A 535 -106.91 -6.61 5.94
C PRO A 535 -107.31 -5.13 5.90
N LEU A 536 -107.43 -4.60 4.68
CA LEU A 536 -107.97 -3.29 4.31
C LEU A 536 -108.75 -2.58 5.43
N SER A 537 -108.11 -1.56 6.02
CA SER A 537 -108.77 -0.27 6.16
C SER A 537 -107.71 0.84 6.07
N LEU A 538 -107.93 1.72 5.11
CA LEU A 538 -107.18 2.94 4.74
C LEU A 538 -106.07 2.77 3.68
N SER A 539 -106.46 3.19 2.48
CA SER A 539 -105.64 3.53 1.32
C SER A 539 -104.45 4.42 1.71
N PRO A 540 -103.23 4.18 1.19
CA PRO A 540 -102.25 5.24 1.10
C PRO A 540 -102.62 6.11 -0.09
N ASP A 541 -102.82 7.39 0.18
CA ASP A 541 -102.97 8.42 -0.84
C ASP A 541 -101.65 8.48 -1.63
N VAL A 542 -101.73 8.21 -2.93
CA VAL A 542 -100.63 8.43 -3.87
C VAL A 542 -100.56 9.93 -4.09
N THR A 543 -99.75 10.63 -3.31
CA THR A 543 -99.27 11.95 -3.71
C THR A 543 -98.02 11.75 -4.55
N GLN A 544 -98.20 11.79 -5.87
CA GLN A 544 -97.18 12.28 -6.79
C GLN A 544 -96.57 13.55 -6.19
N ILE A 545 -95.30 13.49 -5.85
CA ILE A 545 -94.47 14.69 -5.79
C ILE A 545 -93.74 14.69 -7.12
N ASP A 546 -94.24 15.52 -8.03
CA ASP A 546 -93.53 15.92 -9.23
C ASP A 546 -92.18 16.52 -8.80
N MET A 547 -91.10 15.96 -9.35
CA MET A 547 -89.83 16.65 -9.46
C MET A 547 -89.91 17.59 -10.67
N GLU A 548 -89.84 18.89 -10.42
CA GLU A 548 -89.13 19.83 -11.31
C GLU A 548 -87.71 20.02 -10.80
#